data_AF-A0A017HNF2-F1
#
_entry.id   AF-A0A017HNF2-F1
#
_cell.length_a   1.000
_cell.length_b   1.000
_cell.length_c   1.000
_cell.angle_alpha   90.00
_cell.angle_beta   90.00
_cell.angle_gamma   90.00
#
_symmetry.space_group_name_H-M   'P 1'
#
loop_
_entity.id
_entity.type
_entity.pdbx_description
1 polymer ?
#
loop_
_entity_poly.entity_id
_entity_poly.type
_entity_poly.pdbx_seq_one_letter_code
_entity_poly.pdbx_strand_id
1 'polypeptide(L)' 'MAFSKLKAHLRRLEARSFERIFEALGSICDLFTPTECENYFRAAGYAPD' A
#
# COMPACT_ATOMS: atom_id res chain seq x y z
N MET A 1 -4.51 -3.33 -8.51
CA MET A 1 -4.05 -1.97 -8.86
C MET A 1 -3.42 -1.25 -7.66
N ALA A 2 -4.05 -1.26 -6.48
CA ALA A 2 -3.51 -0.65 -5.26
C ALA A 2 -2.12 -1.21 -4.85
N PHE A 3 -1.94 -2.53 -4.83
CA PHE A 3 -0.64 -3.12 -4.49
C PHE A 3 0.49 -2.75 -5.45
N SER A 4 0.20 -2.61 -6.75
CA SER A 4 1.19 -2.16 -7.73
C SER A 4 1.58 -0.69 -7.49
N LYS A 5 0.62 0.18 -7.16
CA LYS A 5 0.85 1.57 -6.75
C LYS A 5 1.72 1.63 -5.48
N LEU A 6 1.41 0.82 -4.46
CA LEU A 6 2.20 0.72 -3.23
C LEU A 6 3.65 0.31 -3.52
N LYS A 7 3.86 -0.74 -4.32
CA LYS A 7 5.21 -1.17 -4.74
C LYS A 7 5.96 -0.10 -5.51
N ALA A 8 5.28 0.66 -6.37
CA ALA A 8 5.90 1.74 -7.13
C ALA A 8 6.42 2.85 -6.20
N HIS A 9 5.64 3.26 -5.20
CA HIS A 9 6.07 4.25 -4.22
C HIS A 9 7.23 3.74 -3.34
N LEU A 10 7.14 2.51 -2.84
CA LEU A 10 8.22 1.92 -2.03
C LEU A 10 9.53 1.82 -2.80
N ARG A 11 9.49 1.41 -4.07
CA ARG A 11 10.69 1.32 -4.92
C ARG A 11 11.34 2.69 -5.15
N ARG A 12 10.55 3.77 -5.24
CA ARG A 12 11.06 5.14 -5.40
C ARG A 12 11.73 5.68 -4.14
N LEU A 13 11.36 5.19 -2.96
CA LEU A 13 11.94 5.64 -1.69
C LEU A 13 13.28 4.99 -1.38
N GLU A 14 13.65 3.92 -2.11
CA GLU A 14 14.92 3.18 -1.95
C GLU A 14 15.26 2.80 -0.50
N ALA A 15 14.24 2.64 0.36
CA ALA A 15 14.41 2.29 1.76
C ALA A 15 15.03 0.89 1.90
N ARG A 16 16.18 0.80 2.60
CA ARG A 16 16.93 -0.45 2.78
C ARG A 16 16.94 -1.01 4.20
N SER A 17 16.33 -0.30 5.16
CA SER A 17 16.12 -0.81 6.51
C SER A 17 14.64 -1.10 6.76
N PHE A 18 14.37 -2.09 7.60
CA PHE A 18 13.02 -2.49 7.97
C PHE A 18 12.22 -1.32 8.55
N GLU A 19 12.84 -0.56 9.47
CA GLU A 19 12.24 0.63 10.09
C GLU A 19 11.85 1.67 9.03
N ARG A 20 12.76 1.99 8.10
CA ARG A 20 12.48 2.96 7.02
C ARG A 20 11.39 2.49 6.07
N ILE A 21 11.32 1.19 5.79
CA ILE A 21 10.24 0.61 5.00
C ILE A 21 8.91 0.76 5.74
N PHE A 22 8.89 0.53 7.06
CA PHE A 22 7.67 0.62 7.85
C PHE A 22 7.17 2.07 8.00
N GLU A 23 8.07 3.02 8.25
CA GLU A 23 7.77 4.46 8.23
C GLU A 23 7.19 4.88 6.87
N ALA A 24 7.86 4.47 5.79
CA ALA A 24 7.43 4.76 4.43
C ALA A 24 6.04 4.18 4.11
N LEU A 25 5.75 2.96 4.57
CA LEU A 25 4.45 2.33 4.39
C LEU A 25 3.33 3.17 5.00
N GLY A 26 3.53 3.71 6.21
CA GLY A 26 2.57 4.59 6.87
C GLY A 26 2.20 5.79 5.98
N SER A 27 3.20 6.55 5.55
CA SER A 27 2.97 7.73 4.69
C SER A 27 2.42 7.38 3.30
N ILE A 28 2.77 6.21 2.75
CA ILE A 28 2.25 5.75 1.45
C ILE A 28 0.77 5.37 1.57
N CYS A 29 0.35 4.75 2.68
CA CYS A 29 -1.04 4.37 2.91
C CYS A 29 -1.99 5.58 2.91
N ASP A 30 -1.53 6.76 3.34
CA ASP A 30 -2.31 8.01 3.27
C ASP A 30 -2.65 8.45 1.84
N LEU A 31 -1.98 7.90 0.82
CA LEU A 31 -2.22 8.18 -0.60
C LEU A 31 -3.35 7.32 -1.20
N PHE A 32 -3.94 6.42 -0.42
CA PHE A 32 -5.00 5.53 -0.86
C PHE A 32 -6.35 6.00 -0.34
N THR A 33 -7.32 6.05 -1.25
CA THR A 33 -8.71 6.30 -0.88
C THR A 33 -9.32 5.07 -0.21
N PRO A 34 -10.37 5.23 0.63
CA PRO A 34 -11.08 4.09 1.21
C PRO A 34 -11.55 3.08 0.16
N THR A 35 -12.01 3.55 -1.00
CA THR A 35 -12.44 2.70 -2.11
C THR A 35 -11.29 1.90 -2.73
N GLU A 36 -10.09 2.49 -2.90
CA GLU A 36 -8.92 1.75 -3.38
C GLU A 36 -8.51 0.64 -2.40
N CYS A 37 -8.60 0.91 -1.09
CA CYS A 37 -8.34 -0.06 -0.04
C CYS A 37 -9.38 -1.18 -0.04
N GLU A 38 -10.67 -0.85 -0.06
CA GLU A 38 -11.77 -1.83 -0.10
C GLU A 38 -11.65 -2.74 -1.31
N ASN A 39 -11.41 -2.17 -2.50
CA ASN A 39 -11.21 -2.94 -3.72
C ASN A 39 -10.01 -3.89 -3.62
N TYR A 40 -8.93 -3.48 -2.95
CA TYR A 40 -7.78 -4.34 -2.70
C TYR A 40 -8.14 -5.50 -1.77
N PHE A 41 -8.82 -5.22 -0.66
CA PHE A 41 -9.22 -6.24 0.30
C PHE A 41 -10.24 -7.22 -0.30
N ARG A 42 -11.24 -6.73 -1.05
CA ARG A 42 -12.21 -7.57 -1.77
C ARG A 42 -11.50 -8.48 -2.77
N ALA A 43 -10.60 -7.93 -3.60
CA ALA A 43 -9.84 -8.72 -4.57
C ALA A 43 -8.91 -9.77 -3.92
N ALA A 44 -8.52 -9.58 -2.66
CA ALA A 44 -7.71 -10.51 -1.89
C ALA A 44 -8.55 -11.48 -1.03
N GLY A 45 -9.89 -11.40 -1.07
CA GLY A 45 -10.79 -12.25 -0.29
C GLY A 45 -10.88 -11.87 1.20
N TYR A 46 -10.47 -10.65 1.55
CA TYR A 46 -10.50 -10.12 2.93
C TYR A 46 -11.64 -9.14 3.19
N ALA A 47 -12.48 -8.86 2.18
CA ALA A 47 -13.70 -8.08 2.35
C ALA A 47 -14.86 -8.78 1.64
N PRO A 48 -16.10 -8.63 2.14
CA PRO A 48 -17.30 -9.09 1.43
C PRO A 48 -17.41 -8.45 0.05
N ASP A 49 -18.07 -9.15 -0.87
CA ASP A 49 -18.50 -8.57 -2.14
C ASP A 49 -19.51 -7.44 -1.92
#